data_AF-A0A7X9DV63-F1
#
_entry.id   AF-A0A7X9DV63-F1
#
_cell.length_a   1.000
_cell.length_b   1.000
_cell.length_c   1.000
_cell.angle_alpha   90.00
_cell.angle_beta   90.00
_cell.angle_gamma   90.00
#
_symmetry.space_group_name_H-M   'P 1'
#
loop_
_entity.id
_entity.type
_entity.pdbx_description
1 polymer ?
#
loop_
_entity_poly.entity_id
_entity_poly.type
_entity_poly.pdbx_seq_one_letter_code
_entity_poly.pdbx_strand_id
1 'polypeptide(L)'
;MHRLPTVLMASAVLLGLLGCTKSKFDKFPDAAPAERQLAEKLWADYAQAILDPVFGKDPLVAARFFSRQVLLQVDEAEFVKRLQNFAKRRAALEGIQVKGLKSTPDGLLLVLDSKAGEAGLPVVKEGEAMRFSEITASTGDWNSPAKALPASAAEPSLLSVKVLLRDETADVGERLRAAVALAQSRERGVIVASQKTVQNPVVRLGLGLARVKLDGFDESFLKNFPTDAEGLRALQRADGAIFEEMITKVSNMGAMVEDPPANEVMFRVAAGAPPEMRGRMGRALYDMAELGPHRFANAFKNLVKDPKTDPALAVYAEEFRQRKQAPKLEAFLRKFTSSEGGPEEQKLCRSILGWLQKIR
;
A
#
# COMPACT_ATOMS: atom_id res chain seq x y z
N MET A 1 -41.69 89.68 20.74
CA MET A 1 -42.12 88.56 19.87
C MET A 1 -40.90 88.08 19.07
N HIS A 2 -40.72 86.76 19.01
CA HIS A 2 -39.87 85.99 18.07
C HIS A 2 -38.35 86.12 18.24
N ARG A 3 -37.68 85.14 18.86
CA ARG A 3 -37.30 83.76 18.42
C ARG A 3 -35.88 83.74 17.85
N LEU A 4 -34.92 83.27 18.67
CA LEU A 4 -33.66 82.68 18.23
C LEU A 4 -33.92 81.26 17.69
N PRO A 5 -33.18 80.83 16.66
CA PRO A 5 -32.63 79.47 16.64
C PRO A 5 -31.14 79.47 16.24
N THR A 6 -30.28 78.87 17.06
CA THR A 6 -29.79 77.46 16.94
C THR A 6 -28.70 77.30 15.88
N VAL A 7 -27.45 77.35 16.33
CA VAL A 7 -26.25 76.97 15.58
C VAL A 7 -26.15 75.44 15.57
N LEU A 8 -26.20 74.83 14.39
CA LEU A 8 -25.96 73.40 14.18
C LEU A 8 -24.54 73.20 13.64
N MET A 9 -23.76 72.42 14.41
CA MET A 9 -22.46 71.87 14.05
C MET A 9 -22.52 71.12 12.70
N ALA A 10 -21.63 71.47 11.77
CA ALA A 10 -21.29 70.62 10.63
C ALA A 10 -20.11 69.74 11.01
N SER A 11 -20.40 68.48 11.34
CA SER A 11 -19.42 67.41 11.53
C SER A 11 -18.73 67.05 10.22
N ALA A 12 -17.41 66.87 10.32
CA ALA A 12 -16.51 66.44 9.26
C ALA A 12 -16.95 65.10 8.63
N VAL A 13 -17.13 65.13 7.31
CA VAL A 13 -17.18 63.91 6.48
C VAL A 13 -15.73 63.58 6.10
N LEU A 14 -15.05 62.82 6.96
CA LEU A 14 -13.90 62.02 6.56
C LEU A 14 -14.44 60.78 5.84
N LEU A 15 -14.63 60.90 4.53
CA LEU A 15 -14.93 59.78 3.66
C LEU A 15 -13.62 58.99 3.49
N GLY A 16 -13.52 57.90 4.25
CA GLY A 16 -12.41 56.95 4.18
C GLY A 16 -12.29 56.37 2.78
N LEU A 17 -11.13 56.62 2.16
CA LEU A 17 -10.62 55.90 1.00
C LEU A 17 -10.47 54.41 1.38
N LEU A 18 -11.50 53.62 1.15
CA LEU A 18 -11.38 52.17 1.00
C LEU A 18 -10.65 51.91 -0.32
N GLY A 19 -9.32 51.95 -0.27
CA GLY A 19 -8.49 51.42 -1.34
C GLY A 19 -8.83 49.96 -1.54
N CYS A 20 -9.50 49.64 -2.65
CA CYS A 20 -9.61 48.29 -3.16
C CYS A 20 -8.19 47.82 -3.50
N THR A 21 -7.51 47.21 -2.53
CA THR A 21 -6.23 46.54 -2.78
C THR A 21 -6.52 45.41 -3.75
N LYS A 22 -6.15 45.60 -5.03
CA LYS A 22 -6.27 44.56 -6.08
C LYS A 22 -5.58 43.30 -5.57
N SER A 23 -6.23 42.14 -5.69
CA SER A 23 -5.64 40.87 -5.28
C SER A 23 -4.34 40.64 -6.04
N LYS A 24 -3.33 40.09 -5.37
CA LYS A 24 -2.11 39.66 -6.05
C LYS A 24 -2.35 38.52 -7.06
N PHE A 25 -3.51 37.89 -6.99
CA PHE A 25 -3.94 36.76 -7.82
C PHE A 25 -4.94 37.13 -8.92
N ASP A 26 -5.45 38.38 -8.96
CA ASP A 26 -6.40 38.84 -10.00
C ASP A 26 -5.79 38.80 -11.42
N LYS A 27 -4.46 38.77 -11.53
CA LYS A 27 -3.73 38.64 -12.79
C LYS A 27 -3.86 37.27 -13.46
N PHE A 28 -4.34 36.26 -12.74
CA PHE A 28 -4.49 34.90 -13.24
C PHE A 28 -5.96 34.62 -13.61
N PRO A 29 -6.21 33.89 -14.71
CA PRO A 29 -7.56 33.47 -15.08
C PRO A 29 -8.13 32.49 -14.04
N ASP A 30 -9.46 32.51 -13.88
CA ASP A 30 -10.16 31.50 -13.08
C ASP A 30 -10.06 30.12 -13.75
N ALA A 31 -9.96 29.08 -12.93
CA ALA A 31 -10.02 27.69 -13.37
C ALA A 31 -11.46 27.24 -13.68
N ALA A 32 -11.63 26.02 -14.20
CA ALA A 32 -12.93 25.50 -14.55
C ALA A 32 -13.87 25.42 -13.32
N PRO A 33 -15.18 25.72 -13.44
CA PRO A 33 -16.11 25.69 -12.30
C PRO A 33 -16.16 24.36 -11.56
N ALA A 34 -16.06 23.24 -12.27
CA ALA A 34 -16.03 21.90 -11.67
C ALA A 34 -14.78 21.68 -10.80
N GLU A 35 -13.62 22.15 -11.26
CA GLU A 35 -12.36 22.07 -10.51
C GLU A 35 -12.38 22.97 -9.27
N ARG A 36 -12.99 24.15 -9.39
CA ARG A 36 -13.21 25.06 -8.26
C ARG A 36 -14.02 24.39 -7.16
N GLN A 37 -15.12 23.72 -7.49
CA GLN A 37 -15.94 23.00 -6.51
C GLN A 37 -15.15 21.91 -5.77
N LEU A 38 -14.30 21.16 -6.50
CA LEU A 38 -13.44 20.15 -5.88
C LEU A 38 -12.39 20.76 -4.95
N ALA A 39 -11.81 21.91 -5.31
CA ALA A 39 -10.83 22.60 -4.48
C ALA A 39 -11.46 23.25 -3.23
N GLU A 40 -12.68 23.79 -3.35
CA GLU A 40 -13.48 24.27 -2.22
C GLU A 40 -13.80 23.13 -1.25
N LYS A 41 -14.21 21.97 -1.79
CA LYS A 41 -14.43 20.75 -1.00
C LYS A 41 -13.16 20.27 -0.31
N LEU A 42 -12.03 20.23 -1.01
CA LEU A 42 -10.71 19.89 -0.44
C LEU A 42 -10.42 20.75 0.79
N TRP A 43 -10.57 22.08 0.67
CA TRP A 43 -10.30 22.99 1.78
C TRP A 43 -11.25 22.79 2.96
N ALA A 44 -12.55 22.68 2.69
CA ALA A 44 -13.56 22.46 3.72
C ALA A 44 -13.29 21.16 4.51
N ASP A 45 -13.06 20.06 3.79
CA ASP A 45 -12.80 18.75 4.39
C ASP A 45 -11.47 18.74 5.16
N TYR A 46 -10.42 19.42 4.66
CA TYR A 46 -9.13 19.57 5.33
C TYR A 46 -9.23 20.39 6.61
N ALA A 47 -9.88 21.56 6.54
CA ALA A 47 -10.09 22.43 7.70
C ALA A 47 -10.89 21.68 8.78
N GLN A 48 -11.95 20.98 8.41
CA GLN A 48 -12.72 20.16 9.36
C GLN A 48 -11.86 19.05 9.97
N ALA A 49 -11.07 18.34 9.18
CA ALA A 49 -10.23 17.25 9.66
C ALA A 49 -9.16 17.71 10.67
N ILE A 50 -8.55 18.88 10.47
CA ILE A 50 -7.56 19.42 11.42
C ILE A 50 -8.19 19.81 12.76
N LEU A 51 -9.47 20.21 12.73
CA LEU A 51 -10.20 20.64 13.92
C LEU A 51 -10.79 19.47 14.74
N ASP A 52 -10.84 18.28 14.14
CA ASP A 52 -11.38 17.05 14.74
C ASP A 52 -10.50 16.57 15.92
N PRO A 53 -11.07 16.20 17.08
CA PRO A 53 -10.31 15.62 18.19
C PRO A 53 -9.46 14.39 17.83
N VAL A 54 -9.87 13.61 16.82
CA VAL A 54 -9.14 12.45 16.31
C VAL A 54 -7.79 12.87 15.72
N PHE A 55 -7.70 14.04 15.09
CA PHE A 55 -6.45 14.54 14.52
C PHE A 55 -5.35 14.70 15.59
N GLY A 56 -5.72 15.11 16.82
CA GLY A 56 -4.76 15.20 17.94
C GLY A 56 -4.14 13.85 18.33
N LYS A 57 -4.82 12.74 18.03
CA LYS A 57 -4.35 11.37 18.30
C LYS A 57 -3.62 10.77 17.11
N ASP A 58 -4.05 11.09 15.89
CA ASP A 58 -3.45 10.59 14.65
C ASP A 58 -3.41 11.68 13.57
N PRO A 59 -2.37 12.52 13.54
CA PRO A 59 -2.24 13.57 12.52
C PRO A 59 -2.10 13.04 11.09
N LEU A 60 -1.74 11.76 10.92
CA LEU A 60 -1.55 11.16 9.59
C LEU A 60 -2.86 11.00 8.83
N VAL A 61 -4.02 11.08 9.50
CA VAL A 61 -5.32 11.10 8.81
C VAL A 61 -5.44 12.28 7.82
N ALA A 62 -4.70 13.37 8.06
CA ALA A 62 -4.68 14.52 7.15
C ALA A 62 -3.83 14.27 5.89
N ALA A 63 -2.99 13.24 5.85
CA ALA A 63 -2.17 12.92 4.67
C ALA A 63 -3.00 12.66 3.41
N ARG A 64 -4.26 12.21 3.55
CA ARG A 64 -5.18 12.06 2.43
C ARG A 64 -5.42 13.37 1.68
N PHE A 65 -5.24 14.54 2.28
CA PHE A 65 -5.47 15.83 1.59
C PHE A 65 -4.28 16.27 0.73
N PHE A 66 -3.16 15.57 0.82
CA PHE A 66 -1.92 15.91 0.13
C PHE A 66 -1.70 15.00 -1.06
N SER A 67 -1.10 15.55 -2.10
CA SER A 67 -0.78 14.83 -3.33
C SER A 67 0.25 13.74 -3.04
N ARG A 68 0.27 12.70 -3.87
CA ARG A 68 1.29 11.65 -3.79
C ARG A 68 2.70 12.23 -3.79
N GLN A 69 2.94 13.29 -4.57
CA GLN A 69 4.25 13.93 -4.67
C GLN A 69 4.71 14.55 -3.34
N VAL A 70 3.81 15.22 -2.62
CA VAL A 70 4.13 15.72 -1.27
C VAL A 70 4.45 14.56 -0.34
N LEU A 71 3.64 13.50 -0.36
CA LEU A 71 3.83 12.35 0.53
C LEU A 71 5.14 11.63 0.26
N LEU A 72 5.61 11.59 -0.99
CA LEU A 72 6.90 10.98 -1.37
C LEU A 72 8.12 11.80 -0.93
N GLN A 73 8.00 13.12 -0.81
CA GLN A 73 9.15 14.01 -0.60
C GLN A 73 9.31 14.48 0.85
N VAL A 74 8.26 14.40 1.66
CA VAL A 74 8.27 14.91 3.03
C VAL A 74 8.42 13.76 4.02
N ASP A 75 9.34 13.93 4.98
CA ASP A 75 9.50 13.01 6.11
C ASP A 75 8.26 13.03 7.04
N GLU A 76 7.93 11.88 7.63
CA GLU A 76 6.76 11.75 8.51
C GLU A 76 6.83 12.67 9.73
N ALA A 77 7.98 12.79 10.38
CA ALA A 77 8.12 13.63 11.56
C ALA A 77 7.97 15.12 11.20
N GLU A 78 8.51 15.54 10.05
CA GLU A 78 8.31 16.89 9.53
C GLU A 78 6.84 17.14 9.17
N PHE A 79 6.20 16.20 8.48
CA PHE A 79 4.80 16.26 8.09
C PHE A 79 3.89 16.46 9.31
N VAL A 80 4.05 15.59 10.31
CA VAL A 80 3.29 15.65 11.57
C VAL A 80 3.55 16.96 12.31
N LYS A 81 4.80 17.38 12.45
CA LYS A 81 5.17 18.61 13.14
C LYS A 81 4.51 19.84 12.50
N ARG A 82 4.52 19.94 11.17
CA ARG A 82 3.91 21.05 10.43
C ARG A 82 2.40 21.11 10.66
N LEU A 83 1.72 19.97 10.51
CA LEU A 83 0.28 19.90 10.72
C LEU A 83 -0.11 20.22 12.18
N GLN A 84 0.62 19.70 13.16
CA GLN A 84 0.37 20.00 14.58
C GLN A 84 0.59 21.47 14.91
N ASN A 85 1.63 22.10 14.35
CA ASN A 85 1.87 23.53 14.52
C ASN A 85 0.76 24.37 13.88
N PHE A 86 0.27 23.95 12.72
CA PHE A 86 -0.86 24.60 12.06
C PHE A 86 -2.15 24.44 12.87
N ALA A 87 -2.44 23.24 13.38
CA ALA A 87 -3.62 22.95 14.21
C ALA A 87 -3.66 23.79 15.50
N LYS A 88 -2.50 24.07 16.12
CA LYS A 88 -2.40 24.97 17.28
C LYS A 88 -2.84 26.41 16.97
N ARG A 89 -2.81 26.81 15.70
CA ARG A 89 -3.29 28.10 15.20
C ARG A 89 -4.78 28.04 14.83
N ARG A 90 -5.58 27.25 15.54
CA ARG A 90 -7.03 27.05 15.32
C ARG A 90 -7.81 28.36 15.14
N ALA A 91 -7.51 29.38 15.93
CA ALA A 91 -8.14 30.70 15.79
C ALA A 91 -7.80 31.44 14.48
N ALA A 92 -6.68 31.09 13.83
CA ALA A 92 -6.32 31.62 12.52
C ALA A 92 -7.08 30.92 11.37
N LEU A 93 -7.68 29.75 11.62
CA LEU A 93 -8.55 29.07 10.67
C LEU A 93 -9.96 29.69 10.63
N GLU A 94 -10.39 30.29 11.74
CA GLU A 94 -11.68 30.96 11.83
C GLU A 94 -11.71 32.22 10.95
N GLY A 95 -12.55 32.19 9.92
CA GLY A 95 -12.71 33.29 8.97
C GLY A 95 -11.87 33.20 7.70
N ILE A 96 -11.18 32.06 7.46
CA ILE A 96 -10.59 31.80 6.14
C ILE A 96 -11.70 31.46 5.15
N GLN A 97 -11.74 32.15 4.01
CA GLN A 97 -12.69 31.90 2.93
C GLN A 97 -11.99 31.56 1.64
N VAL A 98 -12.58 30.67 0.83
CA VAL A 98 -12.10 30.42 -0.53
C VAL A 98 -12.54 31.58 -1.42
N LYS A 99 -11.58 32.32 -1.96
CA LYS A 99 -11.83 33.42 -2.90
C LYS A 99 -12.00 32.91 -4.32
N GLY A 100 -11.26 31.87 -4.69
CA GLY A 100 -11.38 31.22 -5.99
C GLY A 100 -10.27 30.22 -6.27
N LEU A 101 -10.28 29.66 -7.48
CA LEU A 101 -9.26 28.77 -7.99
C LEU A 101 -8.67 29.41 -9.25
N LYS A 102 -7.37 29.65 -9.26
CA LYS A 102 -6.66 30.32 -10.37
C LYS A 102 -5.83 29.33 -11.17
N SER A 103 -5.82 29.50 -12.49
CA SER A 103 -4.91 28.76 -13.37
C SER A 103 -3.65 29.57 -13.59
N THR A 104 -2.51 29.02 -13.18
CA THR A 104 -1.19 29.65 -13.30
C THR A 104 -0.29 28.83 -14.23
N PRO A 105 0.84 29.39 -14.73
CA PRO A 105 1.80 28.60 -15.51
C PRO A 105 2.34 27.37 -14.79
N ASP A 106 2.38 27.41 -13.45
CA ASP A 106 2.88 26.33 -12.59
C ASP A 106 1.77 25.37 -12.12
N GLY A 107 0.52 25.56 -12.56
CA GLY A 107 -0.63 24.72 -12.22
C GLY A 107 -1.77 25.48 -11.53
N LEU A 108 -2.62 24.74 -10.81
CA LEU A 108 -3.80 25.27 -10.13
C LEU A 108 -3.43 25.85 -8.75
N LEU A 109 -3.99 27.01 -8.44
CA LEU A 109 -3.75 27.73 -7.19
C LEU A 109 -5.08 28.08 -6.51
N LEU A 110 -5.36 27.40 -5.39
CA LEU A 110 -6.50 27.71 -4.54
C LEU A 110 -6.19 29.00 -3.76
N VAL A 111 -6.98 30.04 -3.98
CA VAL A 111 -6.80 31.33 -3.33
C VAL A 111 -7.71 31.40 -2.10
N LEU A 112 -7.08 31.61 -0.96
CA LEU A 112 -7.75 31.80 0.32
C LEU A 112 -7.62 33.27 0.75
N ASP A 113 -8.68 33.79 1.35
CA ASP A 113 -8.69 35.09 2.00
C ASP A 113 -8.80 34.92 3.52
N SER A 114 -8.07 35.73 4.27
CA SER A 114 -7.98 35.65 5.73
C SER A 114 -7.70 37.03 6.33
N LYS A 115 -7.79 37.15 7.66
CA LYS A 115 -7.41 38.38 8.38
C LYS A 115 -5.94 38.77 8.18
N ALA A 116 -5.07 37.84 7.82
CA ALA A 116 -3.66 38.08 7.53
C ALA A 116 -3.38 38.43 6.05
N GLY A 117 -4.43 38.46 5.21
CA GLY A 117 -4.35 38.68 3.77
C GLY A 117 -4.55 37.40 2.96
N GLU A 118 -4.28 37.52 1.66
CA GLU A 118 -4.50 36.46 0.69
C GLU A 118 -3.35 35.45 0.63
N ALA A 119 -3.72 34.17 0.58
CA ALA A 119 -2.83 33.03 0.42
C ALA A 119 -3.14 32.26 -0.86
N GLY A 120 -2.11 31.74 -1.50
CA GLY A 120 -2.25 30.84 -2.64
C GLY A 120 -1.76 29.45 -2.24
N LEU A 121 -2.61 28.44 -2.34
CA LEU A 121 -2.30 27.05 -2.06
C LEU A 121 -2.23 26.27 -3.36
N PRO A 122 -1.05 25.74 -3.75
CA PRO A 122 -0.92 24.89 -4.91
C PRO A 122 -1.75 23.62 -4.72
N VAL A 123 -2.56 23.30 -5.71
CA VAL A 123 -3.38 22.09 -5.74
C VAL A 123 -3.20 21.37 -7.07
N VAL A 124 -3.41 20.06 -7.05
CA VAL A 124 -3.35 19.21 -8.24
C VAL A 124 -4.53 18.25 -8.22
N LYS A 125 -5.02 17.89 -9.41
CA LYS A 125 -6.04 16.86 -9.57
C LYS A 125 -5.37 15.48 -9.58
N GLU A 126 -5.76 14.62 -8.64
CA GLU A 126 -5.35 13.22 -8.58
C GLU A 126 -6.60 12.32 -8.58
N GLY A 127 -6.84 11.64 -9.70
CA GLY A 127 -8.08 10.91 -9.93
C GLY A 127 -9.29 11.86 -9.93
N GLU A 128 -10.26 11.57 -9.06
CA GLU A 128 -11.49 12.36 -8.91
C GLU A 128 -11.40 13.46 -7.83
N ALA A 129 -10.26 13.57 -7.13
CA ALA A 129 -10.07 14.52 -6.04
C ALA A 129 -9.03 15.61 -6.37
N MET A 130 -9.15 16.76 -5.71
CA MET A 130 -8.08 17.74 -5.60
C MET A 130 -7.23 17.43 -4.38
N ARG A 131 -5.92 17.68 -4.46
CA ARG A 131 -4.95 17.48 -3.38
C ARG A 131 -4.00 18.67 -3.28
N PHE A 132 -3.48 18.97 -2.09
CA PHE A 132 -2.42 19.95 -1.92
C PHE A 132 -1.10 19.44 -2.53
N SER A 133 -0.48 20.25 -3.39
CA SER A 133 0.80 19.92 -4.05
C SER A 133 2.03 20.52 -3.39
N GLU A 134 1.86 21.17 -2.23
CA GLU A 134 2.95 21.72 -1.42
C GLU A 134 2.51 21.79 0.06
N ILE A 135 3.40 21.43 1.01
CA ILE A 135 3.05 21.31 2.44
C ILE A 135 3.17 22.62 3.22
N THR A 136 4.11 23.49 2.86
CA THR A 136 4.44 24.71 3.59
C THR A 136 3.29 25.71 3.54
N ALA A 137 2.76 25.98 2.35
CA ALA A 137 1.61 26.85 2.14
C ALA A 137 0.34 26.27 2.77
N SER A 138 0.08 24.96 2.60
CA SER A 138 -1.10 24.28 3.15
C SER A 138 -1.04 24.11 4.68
N THR A 139 0.12 24.36 5.31
CA THR A 139 0.29 24.41 6.76
C THR A 139 0.54 25.82 7.32
N GLY A 140 0.21 26.85 6.53
CA GLY A 140 0.03 28.22 7.03
C GLY A 140 1.23 29.15 6.89
N ASP A 141 2.27 28.79 6.13
CA ASP A 141 3.28 29.76 5.69
C ASP A 141 2.87 30.35 4.33
N TRP A 142 2.09 31.43 4.40
CA TRP A 142 1.55 32.13 3.22
C TRP A 142 2.40 33.31 2.74
N ASN A 143 3.50 33.58 3.43
CA ASN A 143 4.44 34.65 3.08
C ASN A 143 5.42 34.19 2.01
N SER A 144 5.67 32.88 1.91
CA SER A 144 6.52 32.27 0.91
C SER A 144 5.76 32.05 -0.42
N PRO A 145 6.39 32.25 -1.59
CA PRO A 145 5.78 31.89 -2.87
C PRO A 145 5.53 30.39 -2.92
N ALA A 146 4.27 29.99 -3.01
CA ALA A 146 3.92 28.59 -3.09
C ALA A 146 4.20 28.06 -4.49
N LYS A 147 4.94 26.95 -4.58
CA LYS A 147 5.28 26.27 -5.83
C LYS A 147 4.95 24.79 -5.69
N ALA A 148 4.25 24.23 -6.67
CA ALA A 148 4.01 22.78 -6.69
C ALA A 148 5.34 22.04 -6.70
N LEU A 149 5.44 20.96 -5.92
CA LEU A 149 6.62 20.11 -5.95
C LEU A 149 6.70 19.42 -7.32
N PRO A 150 7.90 19.35 -7.95
CA PRO A 150 8.06 18.64 -9.20
C PRO A 150 7.74 17.15 -9.00
N ALA A 151 7.22 16.51 -10.06
CA ALA A 151 7.00 15.07 -10.04
C ALA A 151 8.35 14.36 -9.86
N SER A 152 8.48 13.58 -8.78
CA SER A 152 9.67 12.80 -8.48
C SER A 152 9.45 11.33 -8.83
N ALA A 153 10.49 10.70 -9.37
CA ALA A 153 10.57 9.24 -9.57
C ALA A 153 11.14 8.52 -8.33
N ALA A 154 11.17 9.18 -7.17
CA ALA A 154 11.77 8.65 -5.95
C ALA A 154 11.06 7.39 -5.43
N GLU A 155 11.83 6.55 -4.74
CA GLU A 155 11.32 5.45 -3.94
C GLU A 155 10.24 5.94 -2.96
N PRO A 156 9.23 5.10 -2.66
CA PRO A 156 8.15 5.51 -1.77
C PRO A 156 8.69 5.79 -0.37
N SER A 157 8.49 7.03 0.12
CA SER A 157 8.79 7.40 1.50
C SER A 157 7.97 6.55 2.48
N LEU A 158 8.46 6.39 3.72
CA LEU A 158 7.72 5.68 4.76
C LEU A 158 6.33 6.29 5.01
N LEU A 159 6.22 7.62 4.93
CA LEU A 159 4.95 8.34 5.01
C LEU A 159 4.00 7.88 3.90
N SER A 160 4.45 7.91 2.64
CA SER A 160 3.64 7.49 1.50
C SER A 160 3.18 6.02 1.61
N VAL A 161 4.07 5.14 2.08
CA VAL A 161 3.75 3.72 2.32
C VAL A 161 2.65 3.56 3.37
N LYS A 162 2.79 4.22 4.53
CA LYS A 162 1.80 4.17 5.61
C LYS A 162 0.43 4.70 5.18
N VAL A 163 0.42 5.75 4.37
CA VAL A 163 -0.82 6.35 3.85
C VAL A 163 -1.50 5.40 2.87
N LEU A 164 -0.77 4.86 1.89
CA LEU A 164 -1.31 3.90 0.92
C LEU A 164 -1.89 2.65 1.60
N LEU A 165 -1.24 2.14 2.65
CA LEU A 165 -1.76 0.98 3.37
C LEU A 165 -3.13 1.23 4.01
N ARG A 166 -3.37 2.46 4.49
CA ARG A 166 -4.61 2.89 5.13
C ARG A 166 -5.69 3.31 4.14
N ASP A 167 -5.32 3.66 2.91
CA ASP A 167 -6.28 4.07 1.88
C ASP A 167 -7.00 2.85 1.31
N GLU A 168 -8.25 2.64 1.71
CA GLU A 168 -9.06 1.53 1.21
C GLU A 168 -9.54 1.71 -0.22
N THR A 169 -9.46 2.93 -0.75
CA THR A 169 -9.86 3.26 -2.13
C THR A 169 -8.70 3.10 -3.12
N ALA A 170 -7.46 3.02 -2.63
CA ALA A 170 -6.29 2.79 -3.46
C ALA A 170 -6.29 1.40 -4.09
N ASP A 171 -5.68 1.30 -5.28
CA ASP A 171 -5.55 0.05 -6.01
C ASP A 171 -4.86 -1.04 -5.15
N VAL A 172 -5.37 -2.27 -5.23
CA VAL A 172 -4.88 -3.39 -4.41
C VAL A 172 -3.40 -3.66 -4.70
N GLY A 173 -2.96 -3.51 -5.96
CA GLY A 173 -1.56 -3.65 -6.36
C GLY A 173 -0.66 -2.59 -5.76
N GLU A 174 -1.10 -1.33 -5.73
CA GLU A 174 -0.36 -0.24 -5.06
C GLU A 174 -0.24 -0.48 -3.55
N ARG A 175 -1.33 -0.91 -2.91
CA ARG A 175 -1.34 -1.26 -1.48
C ARG A 175 -0.46 -2.47 -1.18
N LEU A 176 -0.46 -3.48 -2.06
CA LEU A 176 0.41 -4.65 -1.97
C LEU A 176 1.90 -4.25 -2.05
N ARG A 177 2.27 -3.42 -3.03
CA ARG A 177 3.65 -2.90 -3.15
C ARG A 177 4.05 -2.10 -1.91
N ALA A 178 3.16 -1.24 -1.40
CA ALA A 178 3.39 -0.50 -0.16
C ALA A 178 3.61 -1.46 1.04
N ALA A 179 2.81 -2.52 1.16
CA ALA A 179 2.96 -3.53 2.20
C ALA A 179 4.34 -4.19 2.19
N VAL A 180 4.83 -4.57 1.01
CA VAL A 180 6.14 -5.21 0.84
C VAL A 180 7.30 -4.23 1.05
N ALA A 181 7.13 -2.96 0.67
CA ALA A 181 8.14 -1.91 0.85
C ALA A 181 8.51 -1.67 2.32
N LEU A 182 7.60 -1.95 3.27
CA LEU A 182 7.91 -1.85 4.70
C LEU A 182 9.09 -2.72 5.16
N ALA A 183 9.42 -3.79 4.43
CA ALA A 183 10.61 -4.59 4.70
C ALA A 183 11.91 -3.81 4.44
N GLN A 184 11.93 -2.90 3.46
CA GLN A 184 13.11 -2.10 3.13
C GLN A 184 13.39 -1.08 4.24
N SER A 185 12.33 -0.49 4.81
CA SER A 185 12.43 0.47 5.91
C SER A 185 12.72 -0.17 7.27
N ARG A 186 12.71 -1.50 7.38
CA ARG A 186 12.92 -2.26 8.64
C ARG A 186 11.93 -1.90 9.75
N GLU A 187 10.71 -1.51 9.38
CA GLU A 187 9.67 -1.00 10.27
C GLU A 187 8.79 -2.12 10.85
N ARG A 188 9.42 -3.06 11.57
CA ARG A 188 8.75 -4.26 12.10
C ARG A 188 7.50 -3.93 12.92
N GLY A 189 7.55 -2.89 13.75
CA GLY A 189 6.41 -2.45 14.57
C GLY A 189 5.22 -1.99 13.74
N VAL A 190 5.48 -1.26 12.65
CA VAL A 190 4.46 -0.79 11.71
C VAL A 190 3.81 -1.97 10.98
N ILE A 191 4.60 -2.95 10.55
CA ILE A 191 4.05 -4.13 9.87
C ILE A 191 3.08 -4.89 10.78
N VAL A 192 3.46 -5.14 12.03
CA VAL A 192 2.62 -5.85 13.02
C VAL A 192 1.35 -5.06 13.34
N ALA A 193 1.44 -3.72 13.46
CA ALA A 193 0.27 -2.89 13.67
C ALA A 193 -0.68 -2.92 12.47
N SER A 194 -0.15 -2.80 11.26
CA SER A 194 -0.93 -2.83 10.01
C SER A 194 -1.58 -4.18 9.74
N GLN A 195 -0.97 -5.30 10.13
CA GLN A 195 -1.56 -6.64 9.99
C GLN A 195 -2.87 -6.80 10.77
N LYS A 196 -3.09 -6.00 11.82
CA LYS A 196 -4.31 -6.00 12.64
C LYS A 196 -5.44 -5.17 12.04
N THR A 197 -5.12 -4.18 11.20
CA THR A 197 -6.09 -3.20 10.70
C THR A 197 -6.45 -3.44 9.24
N VAL A 198 -5.49 -3.83 8.40
CA VAL A 198 -5.72 -4.11 6.99
C VAL A 198 -6.59 -5.35 6.83
N GLN A 199 -7.74 -5.21 6.17
CA GLN A 199 -8.68 -6.32 5.96
C GLN A 199 -8.44 -7.08 4.65
N ASN A 200 -7.93 -6.40 3.62
CA ASN A 200 -7.75 -7.03 2.30
C ASN A 200 -6.71 -8.17 2.37
N PRO A 201 -7.06 -9.42 2.01
CA PRO A 201 -6.20 -10.58 2.20
C PRO A 201 -4.91 -10.52 1.37
N VAL A 202 -4.96 -9.94 0.16
CA VAL A 202 -3.77 -9.77 -0.71
C VAL A 202 -2.78 -8.81 -0.06
N VAL A 203 -3.26 -7.67 0.44
CA VAL A 203 -2.40 -6.68 1.11
C VAL A 203 -1.85 -7.24 2.44
N ARG A 204 -2.67 -7.97 3.20
CA ARG A 204 -2.20 -8.67 4.42
C ARG A 204 -1.11 -9.68 4.12
N LEU A 205 -1.22 -10.42 3.01
CA LEU A 205 -0.17 -11.35 2.57
C LEU A 205 1.12 -10.59 2.21
N GLY A 206 1.02 -9.41 1.60
CA GLY A 206 2.14 -8.49 1.39
C GLY A 206 2.85 -8.12 2.70
N LEU A 207 2.11 -7.81 3.76
CA LEU A 207 2.66 -7.56 5.10
C LEU A 207 3.32 -8.81 5.69
N GLY A 208 2.73 -9.99 5.45
CA GLY A 208 3.32 -11.28 5.79
C GLY A 208 4.66 -11.51 5.07
N LEU A 209 4.73 -11.24 3.77
CA LEU A 209 6.00 -11.31 3.03
C LEU A 209 7.02 -10.31 3.58
N ALA A 210 6.60 -9.10 3.94
CA ALA A 210 7.49 -8.11 4.54
C ALA A 210 8.09 -8.61 5.87
N ARG A 211 7.28 -9.27 6.71
CA ARG A 211 7.75 -9.95 7.93
C ARG A 211 8.76 -11.05 7.60
N VAL A 212 8.46 -11.91 6.63
CA VAL A 212 9.37 -12.97 6.17
C VAL A 212 10.72 -12.40 5.73
N LYS A 213 10.74 -11.27 5.03
CA LYS A 213 11.99 -10.62 4.61
C LYS A 213 12.83 -10.12 5.78
N LEU A 214 12.21 -9.68 6.87
CA LEU A 214 12.90 -9.17 8.06
C LEU A 214 13.32 -10.28 9.03
N ASP A 215 12.39 -11.15 9.38
CA ASP A 215 12.55 -12.13 10.45
C ASP A 215 12.95 -13.52 9.88
N GLY A 216 13.00 -13.69 8.56
CA GLY A 216 13.25 -14.96 7.87
C GLY A 216 12.04 -15.89 7.83
N PHE A 217 11.07 -15.70 8.73
CA PHE A 217 9.89 -16.54 8.87
C PHE A 217 8.68 -15.75 9.42
N ASP A 218 7.48 -16.12 8.96
CA ASP A 218 6.21 -15.63 9.47
C ASP A 218 5.12 -16.70 9.31
N GLU A 219 4.57 -17.19 10.42
CA GLU A 219 3.56 -18.24 10.41
C GLU A 219 2.26 -17.77 9.72
N SER A 220 1.90 -16.51 9.89
CA SER A 220 0.68 -15.94 9.31
C SER A 220 0.76 -15.84 7.79
N PHE A 221 1.96 -15.60 7.23
CA PHE A 221 2.20 -15.63 5.80
C PHE A 221 1.86 -17.00 5.19
N LEU A 222 2.33 -18.10 5.82
CA LEU A 222 2.06 -19.45 5.35
C LEU A 222 0.58 -19.83 5.53
N LYS A 223 -0.01 -19.55 6.69
CA LYS A 223 -1.42 -19.89 6.98
C LYS A 223 -2.41 -19.18 6.06
N ASN A 224 -2.10 -17.94 5.67
CA ASN A 224 -3.00 -17.12 4.85
C ASN A 224 -2.63 -17.14 3.36
N PHE A 225 -1.64 -17.93 2.96
CA PHE A 225 -1.29 -18.04 1.55
C PHE A 225 -2.47 -18.66 0.76
N PRO A 226 -2.93 -18.04 -0.34
CA PRO A 226 -4.06 -18.55 -1.09
C PRO A 226 -3.74 -19.92 -1.70
N THR A 227 -4.62 -20.89 -1.49
CA THR A 227 -4.48 -22.26 -2.01
C THR A 227 -5.52 -22.59 -3.09
N ASP A 228 -6.41 -21.66 -3.39
CA ASP A 228 -7.44 -21.78 -4.43
C ASP A 228 -7.12 -20.89 -5.65
N ALA A 229 -7.76 -21.21 -6.78
CA ALA A 229 -7.52 -20.53 -8.05
C ALA A 229 -7.88 -19.04 -8.04
N GLU A 230 -8.91 -18.64 -7.28
CA GLU A 230 -9.36 -17.25 -7.24
C GLU A 230 -8.34 -16.40 -6.47
N GLY A 231 -7.92 -16.85 -5.30
CA GLY A 231 -6.90 -16.20 -4.49
C GLY A 231 -5.56 -16.08 -5.22
N LEU A 232 -5.13 -17.14 -5.91
CA LEU A 232 -3.90 -17.11 -6.72
C LEU A 232 -4.00 -16.10 -7.87
N ARG A 233 -5.14 -16.04 -8.58
CA ARG A 233 -5.38 -15.02 -9.62
C ARG A 233 -5.45 -13.62 -9.07
N ALA A 234 -6.05 -13.42 -7.90
CA ALA A 234 -6.14 -12.10 -7.27
C ALA A 234 -4.74 -11.58 -6.92
N LEU A 235 -3.89 -12.44 -6.36
CA LEU A 235 -2.50 -12.10 -6.03
C LEU A 235 -1.66 -11.79 -7.28
N GLN A 236 -1.74 -12.64 -8.32
CA GLN A 236 -1.01 -12.41 -9.57
C GLN A 236 -1.46 -11.12 -10.29
N ARG A 237 -2.78 -10.82 -10.27
CA ARG A 237 -3.32 -9.59 -10.87
C ARG A 237 -2.91 -8.33 -10.11
N ALA A 238 -2.80 -8.41 -8.78
CA ALA A 238 -2.39 -7.27 -7.97
C ALA A 238 -0.93 -6.88 -8.26
N ASP A 239 -0.01 -7.86 -8.26
CA ASP A 239 1.37 -7.63 -8.69
C ASP A 239 2.07 -8.95 -9.05
N GLY A 240 2.38 -9.14 -10.33
CA GLY A 240 2.96 -10.38 -10.84
C GLY A 240 4.38 -10.64 -10.33
N ALA A 241 5.17 -9.61 -10.04
CA ALA A 241 6.54 -9.76 -9.55
C ALA A 241 6.56 -10.14 -8.07
N ILE A 242 5.72 -9.49 -7.25
CA ILE A 242 5.55 -9.86 -5.84
C ILE A 242 4.97 -11.27 -5.73
N PHE A 243 4.04 -11.65 -6.60
CA PHE A 243 3.53 -13.02 -6.65
C PHE A 243 4.63 -14.06 -6.87
N GLU A 244 5.56 -13.82 -7.81
CA GLU A 244 6.69 -14.73 -8.06
C GLU A 244 7.62 -14.85 -6.87
N GLU A 245 7.90 -13.72 -6.21
CA GLU A 245 8.71 -13.70 -5.00
C GLU A 245 8.03 -14.51 -3.89
N MET A 246 6.72 -14.33 -3.71
CA MET A 246 5.91 -15.05 -2.74
C MET A 246 5.95 -16.57 -2.97
N ILE A 247 5.77 -17.04 -4.21
CA ILE A 247 5.85 -18.46 -4.56
C ILE A 247 7.25 -19.01 -4.29
N THR A 248 8.29 -18.26 -4.67
CA THR A 248 9.68 -18.65 -4.40
C THR A 248 9.92 -18.81 -2.89
N LYS A 249 9.39 -17.90 -2.07
CA LYS A 249 9.50 -17.99 -0.61
C LYS A 249 8.75 -19.18 -0.04
N VAL A 250 7.52 -19.44 -0.49
CA VAL A 250 6.75 -20.62 -0.04
C VAL A 250 7.45 -21.92 -0.42
N SER A 251 7.97 -22.03 -1.64
CA SER A 251 8.74 -23.20 -2.10
C SER A 251 9.98 -23.45 -1.22
N ASN A 252 10.78 -22.40 -0.99
CA ASN A 252 11.98 -22.49 -0.15
C ASN A 252 11.63 -22.85 1.30
N MET A 253 10.57 -22.26 1.85
CA MET A 253 10.06 -22.64 3.17
C MET A 253 9.58 -24.09 3.18
N GLY A 254 8.91 -24.57 2.13
CA GLY A 254 8.49 -25.96 2.01
C GLY A 254 9.64 -26.97 2.05
N ALA A 255 10.83 -26.56 1.61
CA ALA A 255 12.04 -27.39 1.70
C ALA A 255 12.72 -27.34 3.08
N MET A 256 12.46 -26.32 3.90
CA MET A 256 13.26 -26.00 5.10
C MET A 256 12.48 -25.98 6.43
N VAL A 257 11.21 -25.61 6.40
CA VAL A 257 10.37 -25.35 7.59
C VAL A 257 9.47 -26.55 7.85
N GLU A 258 9.51 -27.04 9.09
CA GLU A 258 8.69 -28.16 9.55
C GLU A 258 7.35 -27.74 10.14
N ASP A 259 7.35 -26.68 10.96
CA ASP A 259 6.18 -26.19 11.67
C ASP A 259 6.04 -24.66 11.47
N PRO A 260 4.92 -24.18 10.89
CA PRO A 260 3.86 -24.95 10.26
C PRO A 260 4.37 -25.64 9.00
N PRO A 261 3.73 -26.73 8.55
CA PRO A 261 4.22 -27.54 7.43
C PRO A 261 4.08 -26.78 6.10
N ALA A 262 5.10 -26.00 5.76
CA ALA A 262 5.15 -25.18 4.53
C ALA A 262 5.10 -26.04 3.27
N ASN A 263 5.62 -27.27 3.33
CA ASN A 263 5.53 -28.28 2.28
C ASN A 263 4.09 -28.65 1.97
N GLU A 264 3.23 -28.77 2.99
CA GLU A 264 1.80 -29.04 2.79
C GLU A 264 1.08 -27.84 2.16
N VAL A 265 1.46 -26.62 2.53
CA VAL A 265 0.94 -25.40 1.89
C VAL A 265 1.32 -25.40 0.41
N MET A 266 2.57 -25.69 0.05
CA MET A 266 3.02 -25.75 -1.34
C MET A 266 2.26 -26.82 -2.16
N PHE A 267 1.98 -27.99 -1.57
CA PHE A 267 1.12 -29.01 -2.18
C PHE A 267 -0.29 -28.48 -2.45
N ARG A 268 -0.92 -27.81 -1.48
CA ARG A 268 -2.27 -27.24 -1.64
C ARG A 268 -2.30 -26.12 -2.67
N VAL A 269 -1.27 -25.27 -2.71
CA VAL A 269 -1.10 -24.23 -3.75
C VAL A 269 -1.02 -24.86 -5.14
N ALA A 270 -0.21 -25.91 -5.30
CA ALA A 270 -0.10 -26.62 -6.57
C ALA A 270 -1.41 -27.32 -6.97
N ALA A 271 -2.14 -27.89 -6.00
CA ALA A 271 -3.44 -28.51 -6.20
C ALA A 271 -4.51 -27.53 -6.70
N GLY A 272 -4.54 -26.30 -6.16
CA GLY A 272 -5.50 -25.27 -6.57
C GLY A 272 -5.04 -24.39 -7.74
N ALA A 273 -3.90 -24.69 -8.35
CA ALA A 273 -3.32 -23.89 -9.42
C ALA A 273 -4.24 -23.85 -10.66
N PRO A 274 -4.65 -22.66 -11.15
CA PRO A 274 -5.42 -22.57 -12.39
C PRO A 274 -4.55 -22.95 -13.60
N PRO A 275 -5.16 -23.31 -14.76
CA PRO A 275 -4.43 -23.82 -15.94
C PRO A 275 -3.22 -22.98 -16.36
N GLU A 276 -3.38 -21.66 -16.37
CA GLU A 276 -2.36 -20.68 -16.74
C GLU A 276 -1.16 -20.60 -15.77
N MET A 277 -1.29 -21.16 -14.55
CA MET A 277 -0.23 -21.18 -13.52
C MET A 277 0.34 -22.58 -13.26
N ARG A 278 -0.21 -23.64 -13.86
CA ARG A 278 0.21 -25.03 -13.59
C ARG A 278 1.71 -25.22 -13.78
N GLY A 279 2.27 -24.78 -14.91
CA GLY A 279 3.71 -24.92 -15.17
C GLY A 279 4.59 -24.25 -14.11
N ARG A 280 4.16 -23.09 -13.59
CA ARG A 280 4.86 -22.37 -12.51
C ARG A 280 4.81 -23.15 -11.20
N MET A 281 3.64 -23.66 -10.82
CA MET A 281 3.50 -24.43 -9.57
C MET A 281 4.17 -25.81 -9.67
N GLY A 282 4.20 -26.42 -10.85
CA GLY A 282 4.93 -27.66 -11.11
C GLY A 282 6.42 -27.49 -10.90
N ARG A 283 6.98 -26.40 -11.42
CA ARG A 283 8.37 -26.02 -11.17
C ARG A 283 8.66 -25.79 -9.70
N ALA A 284 7.86 -24.99 -9.01
CA ALA A 284 8.05 -24.72 -7.60
C ALA A 284 7.98 -26.01 -6.75
N LEU A 285 7.02 -26.89 -7.04
CA LEU A 285 6.87 -28.16 -6.33
C LEU A 285 8.01 -29.14 -6.64
N TYR A 286 8.49 -29.16 -7.89
CA TYR A 286 9.67 -29.92 -8.29
C TYR A 286 10.93 -29.44 -7.56
N ASP A 287 11.19 -28.13 -7.56
CA ASP A 287 12.36 -27.54 -6.92
C ASP A 287 12.32 -27.77 -5.40
N MET A 288 11.15 -27.65 -4.77
CA MET A 288 10.95 -28.02 -3.36
C MET A 288 11.29 -29.50 -3.12
N ALA A 289 10.88 -30.41 -4.01
CA ALA A 289 11.14 -31.85 -3.86
C ALA A 289 12.63 -32.19 -3.98
N GLU A 290 13.36 -31.50 -4.85
CA GLU A 290 14.81 -31.66 -4.98
C GLU A 290 15.57 -31.04 -3.81
N LEU A 291 15.09 -29.94 -3.24
CA LEU A 291 15.73 -29.27 -2.09
C LEU A 291 15.42 -29.96 -0.76
N GLY A 292 14.19 -30.44 -0.58
CA GLY A 292 13.72 -31.11 0.63
C GLY A 292 13.00 -32.43 0.35
N PRO A 293 13.69 -33.50 -0.11
CA PRO A 293 13.06 -34.78 -0.45
C PRO A 293 12.22 -35.40 0.67
N HIS A 294 12.68 -35.31 1.93
CA HIS A 294 11.95 -35.79 3.10
C HIS A 294 10.65 -34.99 3.34
N ARG A 295 10.67 -33.66 3.12
CA ARG A 295 9.48 -32.80 3.24
C ARG A 295 8.48 -33.10 2.14
N PHE A 296 8.95 -33.35 0.92
CA PHE A 296 8.08 -33.82 -0.16
C PHE A 296 7.42 -35.16 0.18
N ALA A 297 8.19 -36.13 0.67
CA ALA A 297 7.65 -37.43 1.10
C ALA A 297 6.62 -37.29 2.23
N ASN A 298 6.86 -36.40 3.20
CA ASN A 298 5.92 -36.13 4.28
C ASN A 298 4.62 -35.49 3.78
N ALA A 299 4.69 -34.50 2.89
CA ALA A 299 3.49 -33.90 2.30
C ALA A 299 2.72 -34.91 1.44
N PHE A 300 3.43 -35.76 0.68
CA PHE A 300 2.85 -36.87 -0.06
C PHE A 300 2.08 -37.80 0.88
N LYS A 301 2.70 -38.25 1.97
CA LYS A 301 2.08 -39.12 2.98
C LYS A 301 0.81 -38.49 3.58
N ASN A 302 0.86 -37.20 3.90
CA ASN A 302 -0.19 -36.52 4.65
C ASN A 302 -1.38 -36.10 3.79
N LEU A 303 -1.15 -35.75 2.52
CA LEU A 303 -2.14 -35.11 1.66
C LEU A 303 -2.63 -35.99 0.50
N VAL A 304 -1.77 -36.88 -0.02
CA VAL A 304 -2.07 -37.65 -1.24
C VAL A 304 -2.87 -38.91 -0.87
N LYS A 305 -4.14 -38.94 -1.27
CA LYS A 305 -5.00 -40.13 -1.13
C LYS A 305 -4.76 -41.14 -2.25
N ASP A 306 -4.75 -40.68 -3.50
CA ASP A 306 -4.43 -41.48 -4.68
C ASP A 306 -3.47 -40.68 -5.60
N PRO A 307 -2.23 -41.17 -5.81
CA PRO A 307 -1.26 -40.49 -6.66
C PRO A 307 -1.68 -40.27 -8.12
N LYS A 308 -2.67 -41.02 -8.61
CA LYS A 308 -3.16 -40.92 -9.99
C LYS A 308 -4.10 -39.74 -10.21
N THR A 309 -4.85 -39.36 -9.17
CA THR A 309 -5.89 -38.32 -9.26
C THR A 309 -5.51 -37.06 -8.48
N ASP A 310 -4.41 -37.08 -7.75
CA ASP A 310 -3.98 -35.94 -6.95
C ASP A 310 -3.55 -34.77 -7.86
N PRO A 311 -4.19 -33.58 -7.72
CA PRO A 311 -3.93 -32.45 -8.61
C PRO A 311 -2.54 -31.84 -8.42
N ALA A 312 -1.98 -31.86 -7.20
CA ALA A 312 -0.61 -31.36 -6.97
C ALA A 312 0.40 -32.26 -7.68
N LEU A 313 0.21 -33.58 -7.60
CA LEU A 313 1.04 -34.55 -8.30
C LEU A 313 0.86 -34.52 -9.81
N ALA A 314 -0.34 -34.20 -10.32
CA ALA A 314 -0.55 -34.00 -11.75
C ALA A 314 0.31 -32.84 -12.29
N VAL A 315 0.36 -31.74 -11.53
CA VAL A 315 1.17 -30.55 -11.86
C VAL A 315 2.67 -30.84 -11.69
N TYR A 316 3.09 -31.57 -10.65
CA TYR A 316 4.47 -32.06 -10.53
C TYR A 316 4.87 -32.92 -11.74
N ALA A 317 4.00 -33.85 -12.15
CA ALA A 317 4.30 -34.78 -13.24
C ALA A 317 4.49 -34.07 -14.58
N GLU A 318 3.79 -32.96 -14.82
CA GLU A 318 4.01 -32.11 -16.01
C GLU A 318 5.46 -31.58 -16.05
N GLU A 319 5.97 -31.04 -14.95
CA GLU A 319 7.36 -30.54 -14.87
C GLU A 319 8.37 -31.71 -14.90
N PHE A 320 8.09 -32.81 -14.18
CA PHE A 320 8.97 -33.97 -14.13
C PHE A 320 9.19 -34.59 -15.52
N ARG A 321 8.16 -34.68 -16.36
CA ARG A 321 8.29 -35.18 -17.74
C ARG A 321 9.19 -34.30 -18.61
N GLN A 322 9.21 -32.99 -18.36
CA GLN A 322 10.10 -32.07 -19.07
C GLN A 322 11.55 -32.26 -18.63
N ARG A 323 11.79 -32.44 -17.32
CA ARG A 323 13.14 -32.61 -16.75
C ARG A 323 13.71 -34.02 -16.87
N LYS A 324 12.83 -35.03 -16.94
CA LYS A 324 13.11 -36.48 -17.08
C LYS A 324 13.85 -37.15 -15.92
N GLN A 325 14.21 -36.40 -14.89
CA GLN A 325 14.93 -36.90 -13.70
C GLN A 325 14.63 -36.03 -12.49
N ALA A 326 14.72 -36.61 -11.29
CA ALA A 326 14.72 -35.90 -10.00
C ALA A 326 15.81 -36.52 -9.11
N PRO A 327 17.09 -36.24 -9.37
CA PRO A 327 18.20 -37.02 -8.82
C PRO A 327 18.27 -37.00 -7.30
N LYS A 328 18.00 -35.85 -6.67
CA LYS A 328 18.07 -35.73 -5.20
C LYS A 328 16.90 -36.46 -4.54
N LEU A 329 15.69 -36.31 -5.08
CA LEU A 329 14.52 -37.03 -4.62
C LEU A 329 14.70 -38.54 -4.79
N GLU A 330 15.11 -39.00 -5.97
CA GLU A 330 15.31 -40.43 -6.25
C GLU A 330 16.39 -41.05 -5.37
N ALA A 331 17.51 -40.35 -5.14
CA ALA A 331 18.56 -40.81 -4.25
C ALA A 331 18.07 -40.96 -2.81
N PHE A 332 17.34 -39.97 -2.30
CA PHE A 332 16.73 -40.02 -0.97
C PHE A 332 15.77 -41.22 -0.84
N LEU A 333 14.83 -41.37 -1.77
CA LEU A 333 13.84 -42.43 -1.70
C LEU A 333 14.52 -43.81 -1.75
N ARG A 334 15.51 -44.01 -2.64
CA ARG A 334 16.24 -45.29 -2.74
C ARG A 334 16.95 -45.64 -1.43
N LYS A 335 17.65 -44.68 -0.83
CA LYS A 335 18.34 -44.84 0.46
C LYS A 335 17.41 -45.34 1.57
N PHE A 336 16.23 -44.72 1.68
CA PHE A 336 15.25 -45.08 2.69
C PHE A 336 14.48 -46.36 2.37
N THR A 337 14.37 -46.77 1.10
CA THR A 337 13.81 -48.09 0.75
C THR A 337 14.71 -49.28 1.05
N SER A 338 16.04 -49.09 1.07
CA SER A 338 17.01 -50.19 1.15
C SER A 338 17.60 -50.43 2.53
N SER A 339 17.82 -49.39 3.32
CA SER A 339 18.76 -49.50 4.46
C SER A 339 18.44 -48.65 5.69
N GLU A 340 17.65 -47.58 5.58
CA GLU A 340 17.53 -46.59 6.69
C GLU A 340 16.11 -46.35 7.23
N GLY A 341 15.06 -46.69 6.49
CA GLY A 341 13.68 -46.41 6.92
C GLY A 341 13.06 -47.52 7.77
N GLY A 342 12.15 -47.15 8.67
CA GLY A 342 11.22 -48.10 9.29
C GLY A 342 10.26 -48.72 8.25
N PRO A 343 9.51 -49.80 8.57
CA PRO A 343 8.65 -50.48 7.61
C PRO A 343 7.66 -49.57 6.86
N GLU A 344 7.04 -48.62 7.56
CA GLU A 344 6.10 -47.67 6.95
C GLU A 344 6.80 -46.63 6.05
N GLU A 345 8.00 -46.17 6.43
CA GLU A 345 8.78 -45.23 5.62
C GLU A 345 9.31 -45.89 4.34
N GLN A 346 9.75 -47.16 4.44
CA GLN A 346 10.13 -47.95 3.29
C GLN A 346 8.95 -48.12 2.33
N LYS A 347 7.75 -48.43 2.85
CA LYS A 347 6.53 -48.57 2.06
C LYS A 347 6.17 -47.26 1.35
N LEU A 348 6.22 -46.13 2.05
CA LEU A 348 6.02 -44.80 1.47
C LEU A 348 7.03 -44.53 0.36
N CYS A 349 8.33 -44.71 0.62
CA CYS A 349 9.36 -44.41 -0.36
C CYS A 349 9.27 -45.31 -1.60
N ARG A 350 8.92 -46.60 -1.45
CA ARG A 350 8.64 -47.51 -2.57
C ARG A 350 7.42 -47.05 -3.37
N SER A 351 6.37 -46.58 -2.71
CA SER A 351 5.17 -46.03 -3.36
C SER A 351 5.52 -44.81 -4.23
N ILE A 352 6.27 -43.85 -3.68
CA ILE A 352 6.68 -42.65 -4.41
C ILE A 352 7.61 -43.00 -5.57
N LEU A 353 8.60 -43.88 -5.38
CA LEU A 353 9.47 -44.35 -6.47
C LEU A 353 8.69 -45.05 -7.58
N GLY A 354 7.76 -45.94 -7.21
CA GLY A 354 6.91 -46.63 -8.17
C GLY A 354 5.98 -45.69 -8.93
N TRP A 355 5.56 -44.59 -8.32
CA TRP A 355 4.84 -43.52 -9.00
C TRP A 355 5.75 -42.73 -9.96
N LEU A 356 6.94 -42.30 -9.52
CA LEU A 356 7.92 -41.59 -10.37
C LEU A 356 8.28 -42.41 -11.63
N GLN A 357 8.46 -43.72 -11.48
CA GLN A 357 8.73 -44.63 -12.61
C GLN A 357 7.59 -44.70 -13.63
N LYS A 358 6.33 -44.53 -13.20
CA LYS A 358 5.17 -44.56 -14.10
C LYS A 358 4.94 -43.26 -14.85
N ILE A 359 5.41 -42.14 -14.32
CA ILE A 359 5.23 -40.82 -14.93
C ILE A 359 6.41 -40.36 -15.77
N ARG A 360 7.56 -41.03 -15.64
CA ARG A 360 8.73 -40.90 -16.52
C ARG A 360 8.36 -41.34 -17.93
#